data_AF-A0A6G9ARM5-F1
#
_entry.id   AF-A0A6G9ARM5-F1
#
_cell.length_a   1.000
_cell.length_b   1.000
_cell.length_c   1.000
_cell.angle_alpha   90.00
_cell.angle_beta   90.00
_cell.angle_gamma   90.00
#
_symmetry.space_group_name_H-M   'P 1'
#
loop_
_entity.id
_entity.type
_entity.pdbx_description
1 polymer ?
#
loop_
_entity_poly.entity_id
_entity_poly.type
_entity_poly.pdbx_seq_one_letter_code
_entity_poly.pdbx_strand_id
1 'polypeptide(L)'
;MKSEKYGLLTAVHILNRIWCNDLEIALHEVNFWEDLLISLDVDIDAVTSTHDDTRKTELGRLHHFRRLVKRLLEEIQNLDKQMATRVCINHVLDTDTRLNHQYLREEMDSFQADFRIFKTEIRQYVTAQPTF
;
A
#
# COMPACT_ATOMS: atom_id res chain seq x y z
N MET A 1 -31.36 -16.01 5.09
CA MET A 1 -31.43 -15.32 3.77
C MET A 1 -31.12 -13.82 3.79
N LYS A 2 -31.89 -12.91 4.42
CA LYS A 2 -31.50 -11.47 4.46
C LYS A 2 -30.32 -11.22 5.41
N SER A 3 -30.34 -11.80 6.61
CA SER A 3 -29.29 -11.61 7.63
C SER A 3 -27.88 -12.06 7.16
N GLU A 4 -27.76 -13.18 6.46
CA GLU A 4 -26.47 -13.67 5.94
C GLU A 4 -25.88 -12.74 4.87
N LYS A 5 -26.72 -12.20 3.97
CA LYS A 5 -26.28 -11.23 2.95
C LYS A 5 -25.79 -9.92 3.58
N TYR A 6 -26.47 -9.43 4.61
CA TYR A 6 -26.02 -8.26 5.37
C TYR A 6 -24.70 -8.55 6.10
N GLY A 7 -24.55 -9.73 6.71
CA GLY A 7 -23.31 -10.14 7.36
C GLY A 7 -22.11 -10.16 6.41
N LEU A 8 -22.28 -10.71 5.21
CA LEU A 8 -21.24 -10.70 4.18
C LEU A 8 -20.87 -9.29 3.71
N LEU A 9 -21.88 -8.43 3.50
CA LEU A 9 -21.66 -7.04 3.10
C LEU A 9 -20.88 -6.26 4.16
N THR A 10 -21.24 -6.42 5.43
CA THR A 10 -20.54 -5.82 6.55
C THR A 10 -19.10 -6.32 6.65
N ALA A 11 -18.88 -7.62 6.47
CA ALA A 11 -17.53 -8.20 6.50
C ALA A 11 -16.62 -7.61 5.41
N VAL A 12 -17.13 -7.50 4.18
CA VAL A 12 -16.37 -6.90 3.06
C VAL A 12 -16.10 -5.42 3.32
N HIS A 13 -17.09 -4.65 3.79
CA HIS A 13 -16.89 -3.24 4.09
C HIS A 13 -15.85 -3.00 5.20
N ILE A 14 -15.88 -3.82 6.25
CA ILE A 14 -14.88 -3.76 7.33
C ILE A 14 -13.49 -4.08 6.77
N LEU A 15 -13.38 -5.11 5.92
CA LEU A 15 -12.10 -5.48 5.31
C LEU A 15 -11.54 -4.37 4.42
N ASN A 16 -12.36 -3.76 3.57
CA ASN A 16 -11.96 -2.61 2.74
C ASN A 16 -11.46 -1.45 3.61
N ARG A 17 -12.12 -1.17 4.74
CA ARG A 17 -11.65 -0.15 5.70
C ARG A 17 -10.31 -0.50 6.33
N ILE A 18 -10.09 -1.75 6.69
CA ILE A 18 -8.80 -2.21 7.22
C ILE A 18 -7.71 -1.99 6.16
N TRP A 19 -7.95 -2.40 4.91
CA TRP A 19 -7.00 -2.22 3.82
C TRP A 19 -6.71 -0.74 3.52
N CYS A 20 -7.72 0.13 3.52
CA CYS A 20 -7.50 1.57 3.38
C CYS A 20 -6.57 2.11 4.48
N ASN A 21 -6.83 1.77 5.74
CA ASN A 21 -5.99 2.21 6.85
C ASN A 21 -4.55 1.69 6.72
N ASP A 22 -4.38 0.42 6.36
CA ASP A 22 -3.05 -0.19 6.18
C ASP A 22 -2.26 0.52 5.06
N LEU A 23 -2.93 0.85 3.95
CA LEU A 23 -2.34 1.58 2.83
C LEU A 23 -2.01 3.03 3.19
N GLU A 24 -2.86 3.71 3.95
CA GLU A 24 -2.59 5.07 4.45
C GLU A 24 -1.36 5.07 5.37
N ILE A 25 -1.24 4.11 6.29
CA ILE A 25 -0.06 3.94 7.13
C ILE A 25 1.18 3.68 6.26
N ALA A 26 1.08 2.79 5.27
CA ALA A 26 2.19 2.51 4.37
C ALA A 26 2.61 3.76 3.57
N LEU A 27 1.67 4.61 3.16
CA LEU A 27 1.98 5.87 2.50
C LEU A 27 2.73 6.84 3.43
N HIS A 28 2.32 6.93 4.69
CA HIS A 28 3.04 7.71 5.70
C HIS A 28 4.46 7.18 5.91
N GLU A 29 4.62 5.86 6.00
CA GLU A 29 5.95 5.23 6.12
C GLU A 29 6.82 5.53 4.88
N VAL A 30 6.26 5.43 3.66
CA VAL A 30 6.98 5.76 2.42
C VAL A 30 7.44 7.23 2.41
N ASN A 31 6.57 8.16 2.81
CA ASN A 31 6.94 9.58 2.87
C ASN A 31 8.04 9.81 3.92
N PHE A 32 7.92 9.20 5.10
CA PHE A 32 8.94 9.29 6.15
C PHE A 32 10.31 8.82 5.66
N TRP A 33 10.37 7.65 5.00
CA TRP A 33 11.63 7.12 4.48
C TRP A 33 12.22 7.99 3.37
N GLU A 34 11.38 8.55 2.49
CA GLU A 34 11.83 9.49 1.46
C GLU A 34 12.43 10.75 2.09
N ASP A 35 11.74 11.38 3.04
CA ASP A 35 12.21 12.57 3.73
C ASP A 35 13.53 12.29 4.47
N LEU A 36 13.67 11.13 5.11
CA LEU A 36 14.89 10.71 5.79
C LEU A 36 16.05 10.50 4.80
N LEU A 37 15.80 9.86 3.65
CA LEU A 37 16.81 9.68 2.61
C LEU A 37 17.23 10.99 1.95
N ILE A 38 16.35 11.98 1.90
CA ILE A 38 16.66 13.33 1.43
C ILE A 38 17.47 14.08 2.49
N SER A 39 17.12 13.99 3.78
CA SER A 39 17.85 14.69 4.83
C SER A 39 19.28 14.17 5.01
N LEU A 40 19.48 12.85 4.91
CA LEU A 40 20.81 12.24 5.01
C LEU A 40 21.76 12.69 3.88
N ASP A 41 21.22 13.18 2.75
CA ASP A 41 22.00 13.70 1.62
C ASP A 41 22.67 15.03 1.92
N VAL A 42 21.95 15.88 2.65
CA VAL A 42 22.40 17.24 2.97
C VAL A 42 23.64 17.19 3.87
N ASP A 43 23.80 16.12 4.65
CA ASP A 43 24.91 15.92 5.58
C ASP A 43 26.07 15.10 4.99
N ILE A 44 25.87 14.39 3.87
CA ILE A 44 26.88 13.54 3.24
C ILE A 44 27.40 14.24 1.97
N ASP A 45 28.24 15.27 2.19
CA ASP A 45 28.97 15.94 1.10
C ASP A 45 29.78 14.91 0.29
N ALA A 46 29.37 14.70 -0.96
CA ALA A 46 30.20 14.36 -2.13
C ALA A 46 31.29 13.27 -1.99
N VAL A 47 31.06 12.19 -1.24
CA VAL A 47 31.97 11.03 -1.22
C VAL A 47 31.22 9.77 -1.66
N THR A 48 31.74 9.14 -2.72
CA THR A 48 31.39 7.82 -3.29
C THR A 48 30.22 7.74 -4.30
N SER A 49 30.55 7.47 -5.57
CA SER A 49 29.61 7.24 -6.69
C SER A 49 28.75 5.98 -6.55
N THR A 50 29.19 4.98 -5.78
CA THR A 50 28.43 3.73 -5.54
C THR A 50 27.23 3.96 -4.60
N HIS A 51 27.31 5.01 -3.78
CA HIS A 51 26.24 5.39 -2.86
C HIS A 51 25.06 6.03 -3.57
N ASP A 52 25.35 6.77 -4.65
CA ASP A 52 24.36 7.43 -5.49
C ASP A 52 23.44 6.42 -6.21
N ASP A 53 23.99 5.32 -6.74
CA ASP A 53 23.21 4.27 -7.44
C ASP A 53 22.30 3.47 -6.49
N THR A 54 22.81 3.11 -5.30
CA THR A 54 22.02 2.37 -4.30
C THR A 54 20.88 3.26 -3.76
N ARG A 55 21.17 4.55 -3.51
CA ARG A 55 20.16 5.50 -3.07
C ARG A 55 19.08 5.78 -4.11
N LYS A 56 19.47 5.97 -5.37
CA LYS A 56 18.51 6.09 -6.48
C LYS A 56 17.61 4.87 -6.59
N THR A 57 18.16 3.68 -6.33
CA THR A 57 17.39 2.44 -6.29
C THR A 57 16.35 2.47 -5.17
N GLU A 58 16.74 2.82 -3.94
CA GLU A 58 15.81 2.91 -2.80
C GLU A 58 14.73 4.00 -2.99
N LEU A 59 15.08 5.17 -3.52
CA LEU A 59 14.11 6.21 -3.90
C LEU A 59 13.15 5.71 -5.00
N GLY A 60 13.68 4.99 -6.00
CA GLY A 60 12.86 4.36 -7.03
C GLY A 60 11.83 3.38 -6.47
N ARG A 61 12.22 2.60 -5.45
CA ARG A 61 11.32 1.67 -4.72
C ARG A 61 10.27 2.42 -3.92
N LEU A 62 10.63 3.50 -3.22
CA LEU A 62 9.68 4.36 -2.52
C LEU A 62 8.62 4.94 -3.47
N HIS A 63 9.04 5.46 -4.63
CA HIS A 63 8.12 5.96 -5.64
C HIS A 63 7.25 4.85 -6.25
N HIS A 64 7.77 3.62 -6.37
CA HIS A 64 6.98 2.47 -6.77
C HIS A 64 5.88 2.19 -5.74
N PHE A 65 6.21 2.05 -4.46
CA PHE A 65 5.22 1.83 -3.40
C PHE A 65 4.20 2.97 -3.29
N ARG A 66 4.62 4.23 -3.42
CA ARG A 66 3.69 5.37 -3.45
C ARG A 66 2.66 5.25 -4.57
N ARG A 67 3.09 4.88 -5.78
CA ARG A 67 2.17 4.68 -6.92
C ARG A 67 1.25 3.49 -6.69
N LEU A 68 1.79 2.39 -6.18
CA LEU A 68 1.04 1.18 -5.89
C LEU A 68 -0.04 1.40 -4.82
N VAL A 69 0.31 2.08 -3.73
CA VAL A 69 -0.63 2.47 -2.66
C VAL A 69 -1.77 3.32 -3.21
N LYS A 70 -1.46 4.35 -4.02
CA LYS A 70 -2.50 5.20 -4.64
C LYS A 70 -3.44 4.40 -5.53
N ARG A 71 -2.89 3.52 -6.38
CA ARG A 71 -3.67 2.63 -7.24
C ARG A 71 -4.60 1.74 -6.41
N LEU A 72 -4.08 1.08 -5.37
CA LEU A 72 -4.88 0.18 -4.52
C LEU A 72 -5.97 0.92 -3.76
N LEU A 73 -5.70 2.13 -3.25
CA LEU A 73 -6.71 2.99 -2.62
C LEU A 73 -7.84 3.36 -3.60
N GLU A 74 -7.50 3.72 -4.83
CA GLU A 74 -8.48 4.02 -5.88
C GLU A 74 -9.34 2.80 -6.23
N GLU A 75 -8.72 1.61 -6.32
CA GLU A 75 -9.42 0.35 -6.58
C GLU A 75 -10.39 -0.03 -5.44
N ILE A 76 -9.96 0.10 -4.18
CA ILE A 76 -10.82 -0.14 -3.00
C ILE A 76 -12.00 0.84 -3.00
N GLN A 77 -11.75 2.13 -3.23
CA GLN A 77 -12.81 3.15 -3.29
C GLN A 77 -13.80 2.90 -4.43
N ASN A 78 -13.33 2.42 -5.58
CA ASN A 78 -14.20 2.05 -6.69
C ASN A 78 -15.10 0.86 -6.31
N LEU A 79 -14.53 -0.16 -5.66
CA LEU A 79 -15.30 -1.32 -5.19
C LEU A 79 -16.34 -0.94 -4.14
N ASP A 80 -15.99 -0.08 -3.18
CA ASP A 80 -16.95 0.43 -2.19
C ASP A 80 -18.11 1.19 -2.85
N LYS A 81 -17.83 2.04 -3.86
CA LYS A 81 -18.87 2.76 -4.63
C LYS A 81 -19.77 1.80 -5.41
N GLN A 82 -19.19 0.79 -6.05
CA GLN A 82 -19.95 -0.23 -6.78
C GLN A 82 -20.84 -1.04 -5.83
N MET A 83 -20.30 -1.44 -4.67
CA MET A 83 -21.05 -2.16 -3.65
C MET A 83 -22.22 -1.33 -3.10
N ALA A 84 -21.98 -0.06 -2.75
CA ALA A 84 -23.04 0.84 -2.29
C ALA A 84 -24.17 0.98 -3.32
N THR A 85 -23.81 1.15 -4.59
CA THR A 85 -24.78 1.23 -5.70
C THR A 85 -25.60 -0.06 -5.83
N ARG A 86 -24.92 -1.21 -5.80
CA ARG A 86 -25.53 -2.55 -5.92
C ARG A 86 -26.46 -2.88 -4.74
N VAL A 87 -26.14 -2.43 -3.53
CA VAL A 87 -26.99 -2.55 -2.35
C VAL A 87 -28.26 -1.71 -2.48
N CYS A 88 -28.17 -0.47 -2.97
CA CYS A 88 -29.32 0.40 -3.20
C CYS A 88 -30.35 -0.21 -4.18
N ILE A 89 -29.88 -0.98 -5.17
CA ILE A 89 -30.74 -1.66 -6.16
C ILE A 89 -31.11 -3.10 -5.79
N ASN A 90 -30.86 -3.53 -4.54
CA ASN A 90 -31.08 -4.90 -4.03
C ASN A 90 -30.36 -6.02 -4.83
N HIS A 91 -29.34 -5.68 -5.61
CA HIS A 91 -28.55 -6.61 -6.41
C HIS A 91 -27.25 -6.99 -5.69
N VAL A 92 -27.39 -7.74 -4.61
CA VAL A 92 -26.26 -8.04 -3.70
C VAL A 92 -25.46 -9.24 -4.18
N LEU A 93 -24.14 -9.02 -4.38
CA LEU A 93 -23.07 -10.02 -4.61
C LEU A 93 -23.30 -10.91 -5.85
N ASP A 94 -23.07 -10.35 -7.04
CA ASP A 94 -22.88 -11.20 -8.23
C ASP A 94 -21.47 -11.83 -8.24
N THR A 95 -21.24 -12.74 -9.19
CA THR A 95 -19.95 -13.42 -9.37
C THR A 95 -18.81 -12.44 -9.65
N ASP A 96 -19.08 -11.35 -10.38
CA ASP A 96 -18.10 -10.32 -10.74
C ASP A 96 -17.57 -9.56 -9.50
N THR A 97 -18.46 -9.19 -8.58
CA THR A 97 -18.09 -8.54 -7.31
C THR A 97 -17.17 -9.43 -6.48
N ARG A 98 -17.44 -10.75 -6.48
CA ARG A 98 -16.60 -11.72 -5.75
C ARG A 98 -15.22 -11.87 -6.36
N LEU A 99 -15.13 -11.91 -7.69
CA LEU A 99 -13.85 -11.98 -8.40
C LEU A 99 -13.02 -10.72 -8.18
N ASN A 100 -13.63 -9.54 -8.25
CA ASN A 100 -12.92 -8.28 -8.00
C ASN A 100 -12.38 -8.19 -6.57
N HIS A 101 -13.15 -8.67 -5.59
CA HIS A 101 -12.71 -8.72 -4.20
C HIS A 101 -11.60 -9.77 -3.97
N GLN A 102 -11.65 -10.90 -4.67
CA GLN A 102 -10.58 -11.91 -4.61
C GLN A 102 -9.27 -11.33 -5.19
N TYR A 103 -9.35 -10.70 -6.37
CA TYR A 103 -8.21 -10.02 -6.98
C TYR A 103 -7.60 -8.98 -6.03
N LEU A 104 -8.43 -8.12 -5.43
CA LEU A 104 -7.94 -7.10 -4.51
C LEU A 104 -7.28 -7.71 -3.26
N ARG A 105 -7.77 -8.85 -2.77
CA ARG A 105 -7.11 -9.58 -1.68
C ARG A 105 -5.72 -10.05 -2.08
N GLU A 106 -5.58 -10.67 -3.24
CA GLU A 106 -4.30 -11.17 -3.75
C GLU A 106 -3.29 -10.01 -3.96
N GLU A 107 -3.76 -8.87 -4.45
CA GLU A 107 -2.95 -7.65 -4.60
C GLU A 107 -2.53 -7.08 -3.23
N MET A 108 -3.43 -7.04 -2.25
CA MET A 108 -3.11 -6.58 -0.89
C MET A 108 -2.12 -7.51 -0.19
N ASP A 109 -2.26 -8.82 -0.32
CA ASP A 109 -1.36 -9.81 0.26
C ASP A 109 0.05 -9.68 -0.36
N SER A 110 0.12 -9.52 -1.69
CA SER A 110 1.37 -9.29 -2.41
C SER A 110 2.04 -7.99 -1.98
N PHE A 111 1.27 -6.89 -1.92
CA PHE A 111 1.74 -5.60 -1.43
C PHE A 111 2.32 -5.69 -0.02
N GLN A 112 1.62 -6.36 0.92
CA GLN A 112 2.08 -6.48 2.29
C GLN A 112 3.39 -7.28 2.40
N ALA A 113 3.53 -8.36 1.62
CA ALA A 113 4.74 -9.17 1.58
C ALA A 113 5.93 -8.35 1.06
N ASP A 114 5.77 -7.71 -0.09
CA ASP A 114 6.82 -6.90 -0.74
C ASP A 114 7.21 -5.70 0.12
N PHE A 115 6.23 -5.03 0.72
CA PHE A 115 6.47 -3.88 1.57
C PHE A 115 7.20 -4.26 2.85
N ARG A 116 6.92 -5.43 3.43
CA ARG A 116 7.65 -5.93 4.60
C ARG A 116 9.12 -6.23 4.30
N ILE A 117 9.40 -6.82 3.13
CA ILE A 117 10.77 -7.07 2.66
C ILE A 117 11.49 -5.74 2.49
N PHE A 118 10.88 -4.81 1.74
CA PHE A 118 11.40 -3.46 1.55
C PHE A 118 11.72 -2.76 2.87
N LYS A 119 10.83 -2.79 3.87
CA LYS A 119 11.07 -2.18 5.18
C LYS A 119 12.28 -2.73 5.91
N THR A 120 12.56 -4.01 5.72
CA THR A 120 13.74 -4.64 6.31
C THR A 120 15.00 -4.14 5.62
N GLU A 121 14.99 -4.09 4.29
CA GLU A 121 16.12 -3.67 3.46
C GLU A 121 16.43 -2.18 3.61
N ILE A 122 15.44 -1.29 3.55
CA ILE A 122 15.66 0.16 3.70
C ILE A 122 16.16 0.49 5.11
N ARG A 123 15.70 -0.23 6.14
CA ARG A 123 16.21 -0.05 7.51
C ARG A 123 17.69 -0.44 7.57
N GLN A 124 18.06 -1.58 7.00
CA GLN A 124 19.47 -2.02 6.95
C GLN A 124 20.33 -1.00 6.21
N TYR A 125 19.85 -0.49 5.07
CA TYR A 125 20.51 0.54 4.30
C TYR A 125 20.75 1.82 5.13
N VAL A 126 19.70 2.33 5.79
CA VAL A 126 19.80 3.54 6.62
C VAL A 126 20.74 3.33 7.81
N THR A 127 20.69 2.17 8.49
CA THR A 127 21.61 1.89 9.62
C THR A 127 23.06 1.68 9.20
N ALA A 128 23.32 1.40 7.92
CA ALA A 128 24.68 1.27 7.39
C ALA A 128 25.27 2.63 6.97
N GLN A 129 24.48 3.71 7.02
CA GLN A 129 24.95 5.06 6.71
C GLN A 129 25.84 5.58 7.84
N PRO A 130 26.93 6.31 7.53
CA PRO A 130 27.91 6.79 8.50
C PRO A 130 27.36 7.82 9.52
N THR A 131 26.13 8.30 9.31
CA THR A 131 25.42 9.23 10.19
C THR A 131 24.75 8.57 11.40
N PHE A 132 24.68 7.22 11.45
CA PHE A 132 24.11 6.43 12.55
C PHE A 132 25.15 5.58 13.28
#